data_AF-A0A1Y5DEN1-F1
#
_entry.id   AF-A0A1Y5DEN1-F1
#
_cell.length_a   1.000
_cell.length_b   1.000
_cell.length_c   1.000
_cell.angle_alpha   90.00
_cell.angle_beta   90.00
_cell.angle_gamma   90.00
#
_symmetry.space_group_name_H-M   'P 1'
#
loop_
_entity.id
_entity.type
_entity.pdbx_description
1 polymer ?
#
loop_
_entity_poly.entity_id
_entity_poly.type
_entity_poly.pdbx_seq_one_letter_code
_entity_poly.pdbx_strand_id
1 'polypeptide(L)' 'IPSFQDGKVKRLTTWLEKTGLSLQGSYFYSDSRNDLPLLELVDHPVVVDADDTLLAHAKQHDWPIISLRD' A
#
# COMPACT_ATOMS: atom_id res chain seq x y z
N ILE A 1 9.47 15.41 -9.46
CA ILE A 1 8.15 14.73 -9.37
C ILE A 1 7.76 14.66 -7.90
N PRO A 2 6.75 15.41 -7.43
CA PRO A 2 6.25 15.29 -6.06
C PRO A 2 5.81 13.85 -5.75
N SER A 3 6.03 13.38 -4.54
CA SER A 3 5.80 11.99 -4.10
C SER A 3 4.40 11.80 -3.50
N PHE A 4 3.36 12.21 -4.24
CA PHE A 4 1.97 12.03 -3.82
C PHE A 4 1.24 11.11 -4.79
N GLN A 5 0.45 10.17 -4.26
CA GLN A 5 -0.39 9.22 -5.01
C GLN A 5 0.40 8.51 -6.13
N ASP A 6 0.04 8.71 -7.39
CA ASP A 6 0.68 8.12 -8.58
C ASP A 6 2.19 8.36 -8.64
N GLY A 7 2.67 9.46 -8.05
CA GLY A 7 4.10 9.76 -7.96
C GLY A 7 4.90 8.72 -7.18
N LYS A 8 4.29 8.07 -6.18
CA LYS A 8 4.91 6.97 -5.42
C LYS A 8 5.00 5.70 -6.25
N VAL A 9 3.89 5.30 -6.88
CA VAL A 9 3.83 4.11 -7.74
C VAL A 9 4.86 4.21 -8.87
N LYS A 10 4.88 5.33 -9.59
CA LYS A 10 5.80 5.53 -10.71
C LYS A 10 7.27 5.48 -10.29
N ARG A 11 7.60 6.04 -9.12
CA ARG A 11 8.97 5.98 -8.56
C ARG A 11 9.34 4.56 -8.14
N LEU A 12 8.42 3.83 -7.53
CA LEU A 12 8.63 2.43 -7.15
C LEU A 12 8.85 1.57 -8.39
N THR A 13 7.97 1.64 -9.39
CA THR A 13 8.12 0.92 -10.66
C THR A 13 9.47 1.23 -11.32
N THR A 14 9.83 2.51 -11.44
CA THR A 14 11.12 2.91 -12.02
C THR A 14 12.32 2.33 -11.24
N TRP A 15 12.21 2.22 -9.92
CA TRP A 15 13.28 1.68 -9.08
C TRP A 15 13.37 0.15 -9.19
N LEU A 16 12.24 -0.55 -9.23
CA LEU A 16 12.18 -2.00 -9.45
C LEU A 16 12.78 -2.38 -10.80
N GLU A 17 12.42 -1.65 -11.86
CA GLU A 17 12.99 -1.82 -13.20
C GLU A 17 14.52 -1.65 -13.22
N LYS A 18 15.05 -0.69 -12.46
CA LYS A 18 16.49 -0.43 -12.38
C LYS A 18 17.26 -1.46 -11.57
N THR A 19 16.62 -2.05 -10.57
CA THR A 19 17.27 -2.99 -9.63
C THR A 19 17.07 -4.45 -10.04
N GLY A 20 16.12 -4.73 -10.92
CA GLY A 20 15.70 -6.10 -11.26
C GLY A 20 14.96 -6.79 -10.10
N LEU A 21 14.56 -6.04 -9.08
CA LEU A 21 13.79 -6.55 -7.95
C LEU A 21 12.30 -6.57 -8.31
N SER A 22 11.58 -7.53 -7.74
CA SER A 22 10.12 -7.62 -7.86
C SER A 22 9.44 -7.35 -6.52
N LEU A 23 8.13 -7.13 -6.57
CA LEU A 23 7.27 -7.04 -5.39
C LEU A 23 6.76 -8.41 -4.92
N GLN A 24 7.32 -9.52 -5.43
CA GLN A 24 6.94 -10.85 -4.99
C GLN A 24 7.23 -11.02 -3.49
N GLY A 25 6.25 -11.48 -2.73
CA GLY A 25 6.32 -11.65 -1.27
C GLY A 25 6.43 -10.32 -0.51
N SER A 26 6.14 -9.19 -1.15
CA SER A 26 6.22 -7.88 -0.50
C SER A 26 5.04 -7.64 0.45
N TYR A 27 5.33 -6.96 1.55
CA TYR A 27 4.34 -6.48 2.51
C TYR A 27 4.31 -4.96 2.47
N PHE A 28 3.13 -4.38 2.59
CA PHE A 28 2.98 -2.94 2.69
C PHE A 28 1.93 -2.57 3.74
N TYR A 29 2.32 -1.70 4.66
CA TYR A 29 1.50 -1.26 5.79
C TYR A 29 1.17 0.22 5.59
N SER A 30 -0.11 0.58 5.63
CA SER A 30 -0.51 1.99 5.54
C SER A 30 -1.80 2.29 6.32
N ASP A 31 -1.84 3.51 6.85
CA ASP A 31 -2.99 4.13 7.52
C ASP A 31 -3.73 5.12 6.60
N SER A 32 -3.20 5.38 5.41
CA SER A 32 -3.69 6.44 4.53
C SER A 32 -4.30 5.87 3.26
N ARG A 33 -5.55 6.26 2.97
CA ARG A 33 -6.22 5.98 1.69
C ARG A 33 -5.44 6.47 0.46
N ASN A 34 -4.53 7.43 0.62
CA ASN A 34 -3.68 7.92 -0.47
C ASN A 34 -2.73 6.84 -1.00
N ASP A 35 -2.47 5.80 -0.22
CA ASP A 35 -1.60 4.70 -0.61
C ASP A 35 -2.38 3.48 -1.14
N LEU A 36 -3.70 3.60 -1.37
CA LEU A 36 -4.50 2.55 -2.01
C LEU A 36 -3.85 1.97 -3.28
N PRO A 37 -3.35 2.78 -4.23
CA PRO A 37 -2.70 2.24 -5.43
C PRO A 37 -1.45 1.40 -5.13
N LEU A 38 -0.80 1.62 -4.00
CA LEU A 38 0.38 0.86 -3.59
C LEU A 38 0.01 -0.39 -2.78
N LEU A 39 -1.03 -0.31 -1.94
CA LEU A 39 -1.62 -1.47 -1.27
C LEU A 39 -2.15 -2.50 -2.29
N GLU A 40 -2.78 -2.03 -3.37
CA GLU A 40 -3.26 -2.89 -4.46
C GLU A 40 -2.14 -3.57 -5.26
N LEU A 41 -0.90 -3.08 -5.16
CA LEU A 41 0.24 -3.56 -5.96
C LEU A 41 1.06 -4.66 -5.27
N VAL A 42 1.00 -4.77 -3.94
CA VAL A 42 1.82 -5.72 -3.17
C VAL A 42 1.09 -7.04 -2.93
N ASP A 43 1.85 -8.11 -2.65
CA ASP A 43 1.29 -9.44 -2.39
C ASP A 43 0.59 -9.51 -1.02
N HIS A 44 1.04 -8.70 -0.05
CA HIS A 44 0.54 -8.74 1.33
C HIS A 44 0.25 -7.32 1.86
N PRO A 45 -0.86 -6.69 1.44
CA PRO A 45 -1.29 -5.40 1.98
C PRO A 45 -1.81 -5.55 3.42
N VAL A 46 -1.52 -4.57 4.27
CA VAL A 46 -2.02 -4.49 5.65
C VAL A 46 -2.44 -3.06 5.96
N VAL A 47 -3.68 -2.90 6.43
CA VAL A 47 -4.23 -1.61 6.82
C VAL A 47 -4.04 -1.40 8.32
N VAL A 48 -3.57 -0.21 8.70
CA VAL A 48 -3.21 0.12 10.09
C VAL A 48 -3.95 1.39 10.51
N ASP A 49 -4.76 1.37 11.57
CA ASP A 49 -5.36 2.59 12.17
C ASP A 49 -5.98 3.60 11.16
N ALA A 50 -6.61 3.08 10.10
CA ALA A 50 -7.00 3.89 8.95
C ALA A 50 -8.39 4.54 9.05
N ASP A 51 -8.66 5.48 8.13
CA ASP A 51 -9.98 6.09 7.99
C ASP A 51 -11.06 5.10 7.50
N ASP A 52 -12.34 5.47 7.67
CA ASP A 52 -13.48 4.63 7.28
C ASP A 52 -13.47 4.21 5.81
N THR A 53 -12.88 5.04 4.93
CA THR A 53 -12.82 4.74 3.49
C THR A 53 -11.84 3.59 3.24
N LEU A 54 -10.64 3.67 3.80
CA LEU A 54 -9.65 2.61 3.65
C LEU A 54 -10.07 1.34 4.41
N LEU A 55 -10.72 1.46 5.57
CA LEU A 55 -11.27 0.32 6.30
C LEU A 55 -12.37 -0.40 5.51
N ALA A 56 -13.26 0.33 4.84
CA ALA A 56 -14.28 -0.27 4.00
C ALA A 56 -13.66 -1.02 2.82
N HIS A 57 -12.66 -0.43 2.15
CA HIS A 57 -11.93 -1.07 1.06
C HIS A 57 -11.19 -2.34 1.55
N ALA A 58 -10.47 -2.25 2.66
CA ALA A 58 -9.78 -3.40 3.25
C ALA A 58 -10.73 -4.56 3.54
N LYS A 59 -11.92 -4.28 4.09
CA LYS A 59 -12.95 -5.30 4.35
C LYS A 59 -13.51 -5.91 3.06
N GLN A 60 -13.67 -5.12 2.01
CA GLN A 60 -14.16 -5.61 0.71
C GLN A 60 -13.16 -6.54 0.02
N HIS A 61 -11.87 -6.36 0.28
CA HIS A 61 -10.78 -7.13 -0.31
C HIS A 61 -10.17 -8.16 0.67
N ASP A 62 -10.81 -8.39 1.82
CA ASP A 62 -10.33 -9.28 2.89
C ASP A 62 -8.88 -9.01 3.34
N TRP A 63 -8.47 -7.74 3.31
CA TRP A 63 -7.14 -7.33 3.75
C TRP A 63 -7.03 -7.33 5.29
N PRO A 64 -5.88 -7.76 5.85
CA PRO A 64 -5.59 -7.62 7.27
C PRO A 64 -5.72 -6.17 7.74
N ILE A 65 -6.44 -5.97 8.85
CA ILE A 65 -6.57 -4.68 9.53
C ILE A 65 -6.01 -4.85 10.94
N ILE A 66 -5.05 -4.02 11.30
CA ILE A 66 -4.44 -4.00 12.63
C ILE A 66 -4.54 -2.60 13.25
N SER A 67 -4.44 -2.54 14.58
CA SER A 67 -4.23 -1.29 15.31
C SER A 67 -2.92 -1.39 16.07
N LEU A 68 -2.12 -0.31 16.04
CA LEU A 68 -0.86 -0.22 16.77
C LEU A 68 -0.97 0.76 17.96
N ARG A 69 -2.19 1.17 18.29
CA ARG A 69 -2.50 2.07 19.39
C ARG A 69 -3.13 1.24 20.51
N ASP A 70 -2.47 1.21 21.66
CA ASP A 70 -2.99 0.61 22.90
C ASP A 70 -4.13 1.46 23.51
#